data_AF-S3C7L7-F1
#
_entry.id   AF-S3C7L7-F1
#
_cell.length_a   1.000
_cell.length_b   1.000
_cell.length_c   1.000
_cell.angle_alpha   90.00
_cell.angle_beta   90.00
_cell.angle_gamma   90.00
#
_symmetry.space_group_name_H-M   'P 1'
#
loop_
_entity.id
_entity.type
_entity.pdbx_description
1 polymer ?
#
loop_
_entity_poly.entity_id
_entity_poly.type
_entity_poly.pdbx_seq_one_letter_code
_entity_poly.pdbx_strand_id
1 'polypeptide(L)'
;MSDAGVPSQTLPMESKKAVVAAVTRQTDDGLDYLLDAALSLDLPAQENVLSTEAIAACIASYFANFHPSFPILHRPTFSPDSAPKSLVHIVAAIGNLYRCKTDPAVSDDVAQQQSNNLWESCVSSLKDIAISDPGRWKDIWILQTSLLCIVYGAFATERFSKSCQMLTRLVSDIREGGLFQQHSCEYSYSWRQELDARIELGVVPAQPDDTWRSFIDEESLKMSLYGLTMIDFQLVLACNTRPEISALELVWDLPWSTQAWEANTSQEWAQQIHLEAASYQASSGPVVTDRGPALKSLFLVTQTLMAGGPPESVLKALSYSHFALLCVSVNIYRIVRGFTHYLYQLPPSPSNPSPFHILTHSQNSQISTAVAVILGLKAASLSNAAAGSAAEFTGKRLWNAAQLVCWVAKISLCVPDDFLICGIVDTDITASFATAAHLSLGTQILGRRSRNCIATQKPFGEEGLLLIFEELMNTLDSIWGEDVLLAMADAPWVSVIGFRALLDIYRVLRLATTDLNERISSGSTSSVAPRAFDPAKIVYDTVNNALTQYIRNKWTSLTTRNLEQLGMLELTEDPKLCERKFMMIMVQSCNERNIWPVIRSVGTVLEEIFTGSF
;
A
#
# COMPACT_ATOMS: atom_id res chain seq x y z
N MET A 1 -34.84 -70.63 -11.72
CA MET A 1 -34.86 -69.49 -10.78
C MET A 1 -33.48 -68.88 -10.80
N SER A 2 -33.40 -67.55 -10.89
CA SER A 2 -32.22 -66.72 -11.23
C SER A 2 -32.10 -66.34 -12.72
N ASP A 3 -31.78 -65.05 -12.87
CA ASP A 3 -31.08 -64.38 -13.97
C ASP A 3 -31.90 -63.45 -14.90
N ALA A 4 -31.74 -62.14 -14.67
CA ALA A 4 -32.12 -61.06 -15.59
C ALA A 4 -31.16 -59.87 -15.37
N GLY A 5 -30.36 -59.59 -16.39
CA GLY A 5 -29.24 -58.65 -16.37
C GLY A 5 -29.62 -57.16 -16.39
N VAL A 6 -28.65 -56.35 -15.98
CA VAL A 6 -28.68 -54.88 -15.98
C VAL A 6 -27.85 -54.38 -17.19
N PRO A 7 -28.35 -53.44 -18.03
CA PRO A 7 -27.57 -52.90 -19.13
C PRO A 7 -26.76 -51.65 -18.70
N SER A 8 -25.50 -51.63 -19.13
CA SER A 8 -24.64 -50.44 -19.15
C SER A 8 -25.03 -49.55 -20.34
N GLN A 9 -25.28 -48.25 -20.09
CA GLN A 9 -25.39 -47.25 -21.15
C GLN A 9 -24.26 -46.23 -21.05
N THR A 10 -23.30 -46.36 -21.97
CA THR A 10 -22.30 -45.34 -22.32
C THR A 10 -22.90 -44.32 -23.28
N LEU A 11 -22.84 -43.03 -22.94
CA LEU A 11 -23.26 -41.92 -23.79
C LEU A 11 -22.23 -41.60 -24.90
N PRO A 12 -22.64 -41.10 -26.10
CA PRO A 12 -21.77 -40.96 -27.27
C PRO A 12 -20.79 -39.77 -27.18
N MET A 13 -19.61 -39.95 -27.80
CA MET A 13 -18.42 -39.09 -27.68
C MET A 13 -18.50 -37.74 -28.41
N GLU A 14 -19.54 -37.46 -29.20
CA GLU A 14 -19.71 -36.17 -29.90
C GLU A 14 -20.35 -35.07 -29.03
N SER A 15 -21.12 -35.43 -28.00
CA SER A 15 -21.72 -34.45 -27.07
C SER A 15 -20.69 -33.83 -26.12
N LYS A 16 -19.55 -34.49 -25.88
CA LYS A 16 -18.49 -33.96 -25.00
C LYS A 16 -17.67 -32.84 -25.65
N LYS A 17 -17.51 -32.83 -26.97
CA LYS A 17 -16.80 -31.73 -27.67
C LYS A 17 -17.65 -30.46 -27.78
N ALA A 18 -18.97 -30.59 -27.91
CA ALA A 18 -19.88 -29.43 -27.89
C ALA A 18 -20.01 -28.81 -26.49
N VAL A 19 -20.05 -29.63 -25.44
CA VAL A 19 -20.09 -29.15 -24.04
C VAL A 19 -18.75 -28.53 -23.61
N VAL A 20 -17.61 -29.12 -23.98
CA VAL A 20 -16.29 -28.52 -23.69
C VAL A 20 -16.10 -27.20 -24.46
N ALA A 21 -16.56 -27.09 -25.72
CA ALA A 21 -16.49 -25.84 -26.47
C ALA A 21 -17.46 -24.75 -25.97
N ALA A 22 -18.59 -25.12 -25.35
CA ALA A 22 -19.51 -24.18 -24.70
C ALA A 22 -19.01 -23.73 -23.32
N VAL A 23 -18.40 -24.64 -22.55
CA VAL A 23 -17.81 -24.37 -21.22
C VAL A 23 -16.52 -23.54 -21.32
N THR A 24 -15.84 -23.50 -22.47
CA THR A 24 -14.64 -22.66 -22.65
C THR A 24 -14.97 -21.22 -23.12
N ARG A 25 -16.25 -20.86 -23.28
CA ARG A 25 -16.68 -19.51 -23.72
C ARG A 25 -17.63 -18.77 -22.76
N GLN A 26 -18.03 -19.39 -21.66
CA GLN A 26 -18.77 -18.74 -20.58
C GLN A 26 -17.92 -18.82 -19.31
N THR A 27 -17.21 -17.72 -19.06
CA THR A 27 -16.33 -17.47 -17.91
C THR A 27 -17.09 -17.36 -16.59
N ASP A 28 -16.34 -17.50 -15.49
CA ASP A 28 -16.65 -17.50 -14.04
C ASP A 28 -17.88 -16.71 -13.51
N ASP A 29 -18.45 -15.76 -14.25
CA ASP A 29 -19.54 -14.90 -13.79
C ASP A 29 -20.82 -15.66 -13.39
N GLY A 30 -21.09 -16.81 -14.02
CA GLY A 30 -22.31 -17.59 -13.76
C GLY A 30 -22.31 -18.37 -12.44
N LEU A 31 -21.13 -18.72 -11.92
CA LEU A 31 -20.98 -19.42 -10.65
C LEU A 31 -21.05 -18.44 -9.48
N ASP A 32 -20.43 -17.26 -9.62
CA ASP A 32 -20.60 -16.16 -8.67
C ASP A 32 -22.06 -15.68 -8.63
N TYR A 33 -22.78 -15.67 -9.76
CA TYR A 33 -24.21 -15.32 -9.79
C TYR A 33 -25.08 -16.26 -8.96
N LEU A 34 -24.82 -17.57 -9.01
CA LEU A 34 -25.57 -18.56 -8.24
C LEU A 34 -25.18 -18.56 -6.76
N LEU A 35 -23.93 -18.20 -6.43
CA LEU A 35 -23.45 -18.09 -5.05
C LEU A 35 -23.93 -16.80 -4.37
N ASP A 36 -23.87 -15.65 -5.06
CA ASP A 36 -24.45 -14.38 -4.59
C ASP A 36 -25.98 -14.53 -4.46
N ALA A 37 -26.65 -15.18 -5.43
CA ALA A 37 -28.10 -15.43 -5.36
C ALA A 37 -28.50 -16.37 -4.20
N ALA A 38 -27.70 -17.40 -3.93
CA ALA A 38 -27.93 -18.32 -2.82
C ALA A 38 -27.67 -17.70 -1.43
N LEU A 39 -26.75 -16.73 -1.35
CA LEU A 39 -26.47 -15.95 -0.14
C LEU A 39 -27.51 -14.84 0.10
N SER A 40 -28.26 -14.44 -0.92
CA SER A 40 -29.33 -13.42 -0.83
C SER A 40 -30.71 -13.95 -0.42
N LEU A 41 -30.82 -15.14 0.18
CA LEU A 41 -32.07 -15.62 0.75
C LEU A 41 -32.45 -14.82 2.02
N ASP A 42 -33.27 -13.79 1.81
CA ASP A 42 -34.15 -13.06 2.76
C ASP A 42 -33.70 -12.99 4.23
N LEU A 43 -32.78 -12.07 4.51
CA LEU A 43 -32.73 -11.41 5.82
C LEU A 43 -33.73 -10.24 5.80
N PRO A 44 -34.56 -10.05 6.84
CA PRO A 44 -35.50 -8.95 6.87
C PRO A 44 -34.75 -7.62 6.80
N ALA A 45 -35.09 -6.79 5.80
CA ALA A 45 -34.58 -5.45 5.62
C ALA A 45 -35.03 -4.57 6.80
N GLN A 46 -34.24 -4.56 7.87
CA GLN A 46 -34.32 -3.50 8.86
C GLN A 46 -33.54 -2.32 8.31
N GLU A 47 -34.24 -1.25 7.95
CA GLU A 47 -33.70 0.05 7.52
C GLU A 47 -32.73 0.61 8.56
N ASN A 48 -31.47 0.16 8.53
CA ASN A 48 -30.35 0.77 9.23
C ASN A 48 -29.67 1.79 8.30
N VAL A 49 -30.47 2.70 7.74
CA VAL A 49 -29.96 3.81 6.94
C VAL A 49 -29.40 4.86 7.90
N LEU A 50 -28.12 5.19 7.75
CA LEU A 50 -27.52 6.30 8.51
C LEU A 50 -28.32 7.58 8.27
N SER A 51 -28.61 8.33 9.34
CA SER A 51 -29.25 9.65 9.19
C SER A 51 -28.34 10.59 8.40
N THR A 52 -28.91 11.67 7.84
CA THR A 52 -28.15 12.68 7.12
C THR A 52 -27.03 13.28 7.98
N GLU A 53 -27.29 13.52 9.27
CA GLU A 53 -26.29 14.00 10.23
C GLU A 53 -25.17 12.97 10.44
N ALA A 54 -25.53 11.69 10.53
CA ALA A 54 -24.56 10.61 10.68
C ALA A 54 -23.68 10.49 9.42
N ILE A 55 -24.26 10.62 8.22
CA ILE A 55 -23.51 10.67 6.95
C ILE A 55 -22.53 11.84 6.94
N ALA A 56 -22.96 13.04 7.33
CA ALA A 56 -22.09 14.21 7.39
C ALA A 56 -20.91 14.01 8.37
N ALA A 57 -21.16 13.43 9.54
CA ALA A 57 -20.10 13.10 10.50
C ALA A 57 -19.12 12.04 9.98
N CYS A 58 -19.62 11.03 9.24
CA CYS A 58 -18.77 10.04 8.58
C CYS A 58 -17.89 10.71 7.51
N ILE A 59 -18.45 11.59 6.67
CA ILE A 59 -17.68 12.33 5.65
C ILE A 59 -16.57 13.16 6.30
N ALA A 60 -16.88 13.87 7.39
CA ALA A 60 -15.86 14.62 8.15
C ALA A 60 -14.74 13.70 8.65
N SER A 61 -15.10 12.52 9.16
CA SER A 61 -14.14 11.51 9.64
C SER A 61 -13.28 10.92 8.51
N TYR A 62 -13.84 10.73 7.31
CA TYR A 62 -13.10 10.33 6.11
C TYR A 62 -12.03 11.35 5.75
N PHE A 63 -12.43 12.63 5.65
CA PHE A 63 -11.52 13.70 5.26
C PHE A 63 -10.46 13.97 6.33
N ALA A 64 -10.78 13.81 7.61
CA ALA A 64 -9.82 13.99 8.69
C ALA A 64 -8.77 12.87 8.73
N ASN A 65 -9.16 11.62 8.49
CA ASN A 65 -8.30 10.47 8.80
C ASN A 65 -7.81 9.69 7.57
N PHE A 66 -8.68 9.36 6.63
CA PHE A 66 -8.31 8.52 5.49
C PHE A 66 -7.80 9.31 4.28
N HIS A 67 -8.50 10.39 3.91
CA HIS A 67 -8.17 11.21 2.73
C HIS A 67 -6.70 11.66 2.67
N PRO A 68 -6.05 12.07 3.78
CA PRO A 68 -4.64 12.48 3.77
C PRO A 68 -3.68 11.37 3.30
N SER A 69 -4.08 10.10 3.38
CA SER A 69 -3.29 8.96 2.87
C SER A 69 -3.64 8.60 1.42
N PHE A 70 -4.79 9.05 0.91
CA PHE A 70 -5.26 8.75 -0.44
C PHE A 70 -6.10 9.92 -1.02
N PRO A 71 -5.45 11.05 -1.35
CA PRO A 71 -6.12 12.32 -1.66
C PRO A 71 -6.65 12.38 -3.10
N ILE A 72 -7.46 11.40 -3.52
CA ILE A 72 -8.02 11.35 -4.88
C ILE A 72 -9.24 12.28 -5.09
N LEU A 73 -9.80 12.83 -4.00
CA LEU A 73 -10.90 13.79 -4.01
C LEU A 73 -10.37 15.19 -3.69
N HIS A 74 -10.87 16.22 -4.37
CA HIS A 74 -10.54 17.59 -4.01
C HIS A 74 -11.39 18.04 -2.80
N ARG A 75 -10.78 18.01 -1.61
CA ARG A 75 -11.46 18.30 -0.32
C ARG A 75 -12.22 19.63 -0.34
N PRO A 76 -11.65 20.76 -0.80
CA PRO A 76 -12.33 22.06 -0.72
C PRO A 76 -13.59 22.18 -1.58
N THR A 77 -13.76 21.35 -2.63
CA THR A 77 -14.93 21.40 -3.52
C THR A 77 -15.86 20.20 -3.40
N PHE A 78 -15.53 19.23 -2.54
CA PHE A 78 -16.42 18.10 -2.29
C PHE A 78 -17.64 18.57 -1.48
N SER A 79 -18.84 18.39 -2.03
CA SER A 79 -20.10 18.64 -1.33
C SER A 79 -21.02 17.41 -1.41
N PRO A 80 -21.54 16.91 -0.28
CA PRO A 80 -22.48 15.77 -0.27
C PRO A 80 -23.78 16.07 -1.01
N ASP A 81 -24.17 17.34 -1.12
CA ASP A 81 -25.43 17.75 -1.76
C ASP A 81 -25.35 17.68 -3.29
N SER A 82 -24.15 17.90 -3.86
CA SER A 82 -23.92 17.88 -5.31
C SER A 82 -23.24 16.61 -5.81
N ALA A 83 -22.58 15.86 -4.93
CA ALA A 83 -21.88 14.64 -5.31
C ALA A 83 -22.86 13.48 -5.62
N PRO A 84 -22.50 12.57 -6.54
CA PRO A 84 -23.28 11.36 -6.79
C PRO A 84 -23.46 10.53 -5.51
N LYS A 85 -24.67 9.99 -5.30
CA LYS A 85 -25.01 9.22 -4.09
C LYS A 85 -24.02 8.09 -3.79
N SER A 86 -23.59 7.35 -4.81
CA SER A 86 -22.65 6.24 -4.65
C SER A 86 -21.29 6.71 -4.13
N LEU A 87 -20.81 7.87 -4.59
CA LEU A 87 -19.58 8.49 -4.08
C LEU A 87 -19.75 8.91 -2.60
N VAL A 88 -20.88 9.54 -2.26
CA VAL A 88 -21.20 9.92 -0.87
C VAL A 88 -21.26 8.69 0.03
N HIS A 89 -21.89 7.60 -0.42
CA HIS A 89 -22.03 6.37 0.34
C HIS A 89 -20.68 5.71 0.61
N ILE A 90 -19.78 5.61 -0.37
CA ILE A 90 -18.47 4.98 -0.14
C ILE A 90 -17.56 5.84 0.75
N VAL A 91 -17.60 7.17 0.60
CA VAL A 91 -16.90 8.11 1.50
C VAL A 91 -17.43 7.96 2.92
N ALA A 92 -18.75 7.88 3.09
CA ALA A 92 -19.38 7.67 4.39
C ALA A 92 -19.06 6.29 4.98
N ALA A 93 -19.02 5.22 4.18
CA ALA A 93 -18.68 3.87 4.62
C ALA A 93 -17.26 3.82 5.20
N ILE A 94 -16.28 4.37 4.49
CA ILE A 94 -14.90 4.45 4.99
C ILE A 94 -14.85 5.35 6.23
N GLY A 95 -15.49 6.51 6.19
CA GLY A 95 -15.50 7.47 7.29
C GLY A 95 -16.12 6.92 8.59
N ASN A 96 -17.12 6.03 8.48
CA ASN A 96 -17.76 5.41 9.62
C ASN A 96 -16.84 4.46 10.39
N LEU A 97 -15.85 3.83 9.71
CA LEU A 97 -14.81 3.03 10.36
C LEU A 97 -13.94 3.87 11.32
N TYR A 98 -13.67 5.11 10.96
CA TYR A 98 -12.90 6.03 11.81
C TYR A 98 -13.78 6.65 12.90
N ARG A 99 -15.02 7.01 12.55
CA ARG A 99 -15.96 7.65 13.46
C ARG A 99 -16.23 6.78 14.68
N CYS A 100 -16.46 5.47 14.52
CA CYS A 100 -16.80 4.58 15.63
C CYS A 100 -15.67 4.50 16.68
N LYS A 101 -14.41 4.71 16.30
CA LYS A 101 -13.28 4.73 17.23
C LYS A 101 -13.22 5.99 18.09
N THR A 102 -13.82 7.07 17.62
CA THR A 102 -13.91 8.33 18.35
C THR A 102 -15.20 8.48 19.15
N ASP A 103 -16.23 7.68 18.84
CA ASP A 103 -17.55 7.74 19.45
C ASP A 103 -17.87 6.44 20.20
N PRO A 104 -17.72 6.40 21.54
CA PRO A 104 -17.98 5.22 22.35
C PRO A 104 -19.42 4.72 22.30
N ALA A 105 -20.36 5.52 21.80
CA ALA A 105 -21.76 5.14 21.71
C ALA A 105 -22.04 4.14 20.57
N VAL A 106 -21.12 4.01 19.61
CA VAL A 106 -21.29 3.15 18.44
C VAL A 106 -20.43 1.90 18.60
N SER A 107 -21.06 0.73 18.68
CA SER A 107 -20.34 -0.55 18.66
C SER A 107 -19.64 -0.76 17.31
N ASP A 108 -18.41 -1.27 17.35
CA ASP A 108 -17.61 -1.64 16.17
C ASP A 108 -18.40 -2.49 15.17
N ASP A 109 -19.11 -3.51 15.64
CA ASP A 109 -19.82 -4.46 14.78
C ASP A 109 -20.98 -3.79 14.03
N VAL A 110 -21.68 -2.86 14.71
CA VAL A 110 -22.78 -2.09 14.12
C VAL A 110 -22.24 -1.12 13.07
N ALA A 111 -21.15 -0.41 13.38
CA ALA A 111 -20.50 0.49 12.44
C ALA A 111 -20.00 -0.26 11.19
N GLN A 112 -19.40 -1.44 11.38
CA GLN A 112 -18.94 -2.28 10.29
C GLN A 112 -20.10 -2.76 9.41
N GLN A 113 -21.20 -3.21 10.02
CA GLN A 113 -22.38 -3.65 9.28
C GLN A 113 -23.00 -2.52 8.45
N GLN A 114 -23.15 -1.32 9.04
CA GLN A 114 -23.65 -0.14 8.32
C GLN A 114 -22.76 0.23 7.14
N SER A 115 -21.44 0.19 7.35
CA SER A 115 -20.44 0.49 6.32
C SER A 115 -20.47 -0.53 5.19
N ASN A 116 -20.64 -1.82 5.51
CA ASN A 116 -20.80 -2.89 4.53
C ASN A 116 -22.06 -2.70 3.68
N ASN A 117 -23.19 -2.36 4.30
CA ASN A 117 -24.44 -2.10 3.57
C ASN A 117 -24.30 -0.92 2.57
N LEU A 118 -23.63 0.16 2.98
CA LEU A 118 -23.34 1.30 2.10
C LEU A 118 -22.42 0.90 0.94
N TRP A 119 -21.38 0.11 1.22
CA TRP A 119 -20.47 -0.40 0.20
C TRP A 119 -21.19 -1.31 -0.80
N GLU A 120 -22.03 -2.24 -0.34
CA GLU A 120 -22.81 -3.13 -1.19
C GLU A 120 -23.76 -2.36 -2.10
N SER A 121 -24.46 -1.35 -1.56
CA SER A 121 -25.30 -0.44 -2.33
C SER A 121 -24.50 0.26 -3.44
N CYS A 122 -23.28 0.71 -3.12
CA CYS A 122 -22.40 1.37 -4.08
C CYS A 122 -21.93 0.42 -5.18
N VAL A 123 -21.49 -0.80 -4.83
CA VAL A 123 -21.06 -1.82 -5.80
C VAL A 123 -22.21 -2.19 -6.75
N SER A 124 -23.42 -2.39 -6.22
CA SER A 124 -24.60 -2.67 -7.04
C SER A 124 -24.91 -1.51 -7.99
N SER A 125 -24.87 -0.26 -7.50
CA SER A 125 -25.07 0.92 -8.34
C SER A 125 -24.03 1.04 -9.46
N LEU A 126 -22.76 0.73 -9.20
CA LEU A 126 -21.71 0.74 -10.22
C LEU A 126 -21.96 -0.34 -11.29
N LYS A 127 -22.39 -1.54 -10.87
CA LYS A 127 -22.78 -2.62 -11.81
C LYS A 127 -23.94 -2.18 -12.71
N ASP A 128 -24.96 -1.55 -12.13
CA ASP A 128 -26.12 -1.06 -12.89
C ASP A 128 -25.71 -0.01 -13.93
N ILE A 129 -24.83 0.92 -13.56
CA ILE A 129 -24.27 1.91 -14.49
C ILE A 129 -23.47 1.23 -15.60
N ALA A 130 -22.68 0.22 -15.26
CA ALA A 130 -21.90 -0.52 -16.23
C ALA A 130 -22.74 -1.14 -17.34
N ILE A 131 -23.93 -1.62 -16.99
CA ILE A 131 -24.86 -2.26 -17.90
C ILE A 131 -25.68 -1.21 -18.66
N SER A 132 -26.16 -0.18 -17.96
CA SER A 132 -27.10 0.80 -18.52
C SER A 132 -26.44 1.89 -19.37
N ASP A 133 -25.23 2.32 -19.02
CA ASP A 133 -24.51 3.38 -19.72
C ASP A 133 -22.98 3.18 -19.67
N PRO A 134 -22.44 2.28 -20.52
CA PRO A 134 -21.00 1.99 -20.54
C PRO A 134 -20.12 3.21 -20.85
N GLY A 135 -20.67 4.25 -21.49
CA GLY A 135 -19.92 5.46 -21.84
C GLY A 135 -19.50 6.27 -20.62
N ARG A 136 -20.20 6.13 -19.50
CA ARG A 136 -19.96 6.87 -18.25
C ARG A 136 -18.78 6.39 -17.44
N TRP A 137 -18.19 5.24 -17.75
CA TRP A 137 -16.97 4.78 -17.06
C TRP A 137 -15.78 5.75 -17.17
N LYS A 138 -15.87 6.73 -18.07
CA LYS A 138 -14.94 7.85 -18.21
C LYS A 138 -15.16 8.96 -17.19
N ASP A 139 -16.32 8.98 -16.51
CA ASP A 139 -16.63 9.98 -15.50
C ASP A 139 -15.68 9.82 -14.30
N ILE A 140 -15.04 10.92 -13.89
CA ILE A 140 -14.05 10.95 -12.80
C ILE A 140 -14.64 10.38 -11.50
N TRP A 141 -15.90 10.71 -11.20
CA TRP A 141 -16.55 10.25 -9.98
C TRP A 141 -16.75 8.73 -9.97
N ILE A 142 -16.93 8.07 -11.12
CA ILE A 142 -17.04 6.59 -11.21
C ILE A 142 -15.69 5.96 -10.92
N LEU A 143 -14.61 6.51 -11.48
CA LEU A 143 -13.25 6.07 -11.19
C LEU A 143 -12.94 6.23 -9.68
N GLN A 144 -13.20 7.40 -9.11
CA GLN A 144 -12.99 7.66 -7.68
C GLN A 144 -13.82 6.73 -6.78
N THR A 145 -15.11 6.57 -7.10
CA THR A 145 -16.01 5.68 -6.35
C THR A 145 -15.53 4.23 -6.43
N SER A 146 -15.16 3.77 -7.63
CA SER A 146 -14.67 2.39 -7.85
C SER A 146 -13.38 2.13 -7.09
N LEU A 147 -12.43 3.08 -7.08
CA LEU A 147 -11.19 2.98 -6.31
C LEU A 147 -11.43 2.85 -4.81
N LEU A 148 -12.30 3.70 -4.25
CA LEU A 148 -12.65 3.64 -2.84
C LEU A 148 -13.39 2.34 -2.50
N CYS A 149 -14.24 1.84 -3.40
CA CYS A 149 -14.88 0.53 -3.26
C CYS A 149 -13.86 -0.62 -3.28
N ILE A 150 -12.86 -0.60 -4.18
CA ILE A 150 -11.80 -1.61 -4.25
C ILE A 150 -11.00 -1.62 -2.94
N VAL A 151 -10.61 -0.44 -2.44
CA VAL A 151 -9.90 -0.32 -1.15
C VAL A 151 -10.75 -0.86 -0.01
N TYR A 152 -12.00 -0.40 0.11
CA TYR A 152 -12.88 -0.84 1.18
C TYR A 152 -13.12 -2.36 1.11
N GLY A 153 -13.41 -2.89 -0.07
CA GLY A 153 -13.65 -4.31 -0.28
C GLY A 153 -12.42 -5.17 0.06
N ALA A 154 -11.22 -4.71 -0.28
CA ALA A 154 -9.98 -5.45 -0.04
C ALA A 154 -9.53 -5.45 1.43
N PHE A 155 -9.76 -4.35 2.16
CA PHE A 155 -9.18 -4.16 3.50
C PHE A 155 -10.21 -4.12 4.64
N ALA A 156 -11.50 -3.92 4.35
CA ALA A 156 -12.57 -3.87 5.35
C ALA A 156 -13.59 -4.99 5.22
N THR A 157 -13.48 -5.86 4.22
CA THR A 157 -14.40 -6.98 4.02
C THR A 157 -13.62 -8.24 3.67
N GLU A 158 -14.27 -9.39 3.73
CA GLU A 158 -13.72 -10.68 3.27
C GLU A 158 -13.90 -10.86 1.74
N ARG A 159 -13.94 -9.77 0.97
CA ARG A 159 -14.24 -9.75 -0.47
C ARG A 159 -13.05 -9.26 -1.30
N PHE A 160 -11.85 -9.73 -0.95
CA PHE A 160 -10.62 -9.43 -1.69
C PHE A 160 -10.71 -9.84 -3.17
N SER A 161 -11.19 -11.05 -3.46
CA SER A 161 -11.38 -11.53 -4.84
C SER A 161 -12.28 -10.61 -5.67
N LYS A 162 -13.43 -10.21 -5.11
CA LYS A 162 -14.36 -9.25 -5.74
C LYS A 162 -13.70 -7.90 -5.99
N SER A 163 -12.85 -7.45 -5.07
CA SER A 163 -12.09 -6.20 -5.21
C SER A 163 -11.05 -6.28 -6.33
N CYS A 164 -10.39 -7.43 -6.49
CA CYS A 164 -9.49 -7.69 -7.62
C CYS A 164 -10.26 -7.72 -8.95
N GLN A 165 -11.41 -8.39 -9.01
CA GLN A 165 -12.26 -8.39 -10.21
C GLN A 165 -12.71 -6.97 -10.59
N MET A 166 -13.14 -6.16 -9.61
CA MET A 166 -13.47 -4.76 -9.82
C MET A 166 -12.28 -3.96 -10.34
N LEU A 167 -11.08 -4.19 -9.81
CA LEU A 167 -9.85 -3.56 -10.31
C LEU A 167 -9.57 -3.95 -11.76
N THR A 168 -9.56 -5.25 -12.09
CA THR A 168 -9.32 -5.73 -13.47
C THR A 168 -10.32 -5.14 -14.45
N ARG A 169 -11.60 -5.06 -14.07
CA ARG A 169 -12.64 -4.43 -14.88
C ARG A 169 -12.37 -2.94 -15.10
N LEU A 170 -12.14 -2.20 -14.01
CA LEU A 170 -11.85 -0.77 -14.05
C LEU A 170 -10.63 -0.47 -14.93
N VAL A 171 -9.54 -1.23 -14.78
CA VAL A 171 -8.34 -1.08 -15.62
C VAL A 171 -8.66 -1.30 -17.10
N SER A 172 -9.48 -2.30 -17.42
CA SER A 172 -9.90 -2.57 -18.79
C SER A 172 -10.71 -1.40 -19.36
N ASP A 173 -11.68 -0.87 -18.60
CA ASP A 173 -12.51 0.27 -19.02
C ASP A 173 -11.68 1.56 -19.21
N ILE A 174 -10.73 1.85 -18.31
CA ILE A 174 -9.81 2.99 -18.41
C ILE A 174 -8.91 2.85 -19.65
N ARG A 175 -8.44 1.64 -19.95
CA ARG A 175 -7.61 1.34 -21.12
C ARG A 175 -8.40 1.49 -22.42
N GLU A 176 -9.62 0.96 -22.49
CA GLU A 176 -10.53 1.13 -23.62
C GLU A 176 -10.91 2.61 -23.83
N GLY A 177 -11.06 3.36 -22.74
CA GLY A 177 -11.31 4.80 -22.76
C GLY A 177 -10.10 5.65 -23.18
N GLY A 178 -8.90 5.07 -23.29
CA GLY A 178 -7.66 5.78 -23.63
C GLY A 178 -7.15 6.71 -22.52
N LEU A 179 -7.70 6.62 -21.30
CA LEU A 179 -7.46 7.60 -20.23
C LEU A 179 -6.07 7.50 -19.60
N PHE A 180 -5.32 6.42 -19.85
CA PHE A 180 -3.91 6.33 -19.47
C PHE A 180 -2.99 7.29 -20.24
N GLN A 181 -3.48 7.85 -21.34
CA GLN A 181 -2.73 8.73 -22.22
C GLN A 181 -3.25 10.16 -22.08
N GLN A 182 -2.48 11.05 -21.46
CA GLN A 182 -2.91 12.45 -21.23
C GLN A 182 -3.31 13.17 -22.53
N HIS A 183 -2.64 12.86 -23.65
CA HIS A 183 -2.92 13.48 -24.96
C HIS A 183 -4.25 13.02 -25.59
N SER A 184 -4.80 11.89 -25.15
CA SER A 184 -6.09 11.37 -25.62
C SER A 184 -7.28 11.98 -24.87
N CYS A 185 -7.03 12.68 -23.77
CA CYS A 185 -8.04 13.40 -23.03
C CYS A 185 -8.34 14.73 -23.73
N GLU A 186 -9.46 14.79 -24.43
CA GLU A 186 -9.99 16.02 -25.01
C GLU A 186 -10.53 16.93 -23.90
N TYR A 187 -9.68 17.77 -23.34
CA TYR A 187 -10.15 18.89 -22.51
C TYR A 187 -10.56 20.02 -23.43
N SER A 188 -11.87 20.32 -23.50
CA SER A 188 -12.43 21.44 -24.26
C SER A 188 -11.80 22.79 -23.89
N TYR A 189 -11.19 22.88 -22.70
CA TYR A 189 -10.51 24.04 -22.16
C TYR A 189 -9.22 23.62 -21.43
N SER A 190 -8.05 23.96 -21.98
CA SER A 190 -6.78 23.74 -21.29
C SER A 190 -6.52 24.88 -20.32
N TRP A 191 -6.76 24.65 -19.03
CA TRP A 191 -6.48 25.63 -17.97
C TRP A 191 -5.03 26.15 -18.03
N ARG A 192 -4.11 25.32 -18.52
CA ARG A 192 -2.69 25.65 -18.70
C ARG A 192 -2.48 26.76 -19.72
N GLN A 193 -3.05 26.59 -20.92
CA GLN A 193 -2.94 27.57 -22.00
C GLN A 193 -3.56 28.91 -21.62
N GLU A 194 -4.72 28.88 -20.95
CA GLU A 194 -5.35 30.11 -20.45
C GLU A 194 -4.46 30.79 -19.40
N LEU A 195 -3.94 30.03 -18.44
CA LEU A 195 -3.12 30.58 -17.37
C LEU A 195 -1.84 31.20 -17.93
N ASP A 196 -1.14 30.49 -18.82
CA ASP A 196 0.06 30.98 -19.48
C ASP A 196 -0.23 32.27 -20.27
N ALA A 197 -1.31 32.31 -21.06
CA ALA A 197 -1.71 33.50 -21.81
C ALA A 197 -2.03 34.69 -20.89
N ARG A 198 -2.68 34.47 -19.74
CA ARG A 198 -2.97 35.52 -18.76
C ARG A 198 -1.72 36.08 -18.10
N ILE A 199 -0.75 35.21 -17.81
CA ILE A 199 0.53 35.60 -17.23
C ILE A 199 1.31 36.44 -18.26
N GLU A 200 1.35 36.03 -19.52
CA GLU A 200 1.96 36.81 -20.60
C GLU A 200 1.33 38.20 -20.74
N LEU A 201 0.01 38.31 -20.55
CA LEU A 201 -0.72 39.57 -20.61
C LEU A 201 -0.64 40.42 -19.33
N GLY A 202 0.01 39.94 -18.27
CA GLY A 202 0.17 40.67 -17.00
C GLY A 202 -1.15 40.98 -16.27
N VAL A 203 -2.22 40.22 -16.53
CA VAL A 203 -3.55 40.49 -15.97
C VAL A 203 -3.73 39.80 -14.63
N VAL A 204 -3.79 40.57 -13.54
CA VAL A 204 -4.17 40.11 -12.19
C VAL A 204 -5.08 41.19 -11.59
N PRO A 205 -6.36 40.92 -11.26
CA PRO A 205 -6.62 40.32 -9.94
C PRO A 205 -7.86 39.42 -9.76
N ALA A 206 -8.60 39.04 -10.81
CA ALA A 206 -9.69 38.05 -10.70
C ALA A 206 -9.35 36.82 -11.54
N GLN A 207 -8.78 35.80 -10.89
CA GLN A 207 -8.65 34.49 -11.53
C GLN A 207 -10.05 33.93 -11.70
N PRO A 208 -10.44 33.49 -12.91
CA PRO A 208 -11.76 32.94 -13.12
C PRO A 208 -11.83 31.59 -12.38
N ASP A 209 -12.87 31.44 -11.56
CA ASP A 209 -13.15 30.17 -10.89
C ASP A 209 -13.25 29.01 -11.88
N ASP A 210 -13.57 29.29 -13.15
CA ASP A 210 -13.67 28.30 -14.23
C ASP A 210 -12.31 27.70 -14.62
N THR A 211 -11.21 28.47 -14.60
CA THR A 211 -9.86 27.93 -14.84
C THR A 211 -9.44 27.03 -13.68
N TRP A 212 -9.75 27.43 -12.43
CA TRP A 212 -9.46 26.61 -11.26
C TRP A 212 -10.29 25.32 -11.24
N ARG A 213 -11.58 25.36 -11.61
CA ARG A 213 -12.41 24.16 -11.80
C ARG A 213 -11.85 23.24 -12.87
N SER A 214 -11.42 23.79 -14.00
CA SER A 214 -10.79 23.01 -15.08
C SER A 214 -9.50 22.34 -14.62
N PHE A 215 -8.69 23.01 -13.79
CA PHE A 215 -7.56 22.39 -13.10
C PHE A 215 -8.01 21.26 -12.18
N ILE A 216 -9.02 21.48 -11.34
CA ILE A 216 -9.53 20.46 -10.41
C ILE A 216 -10.00 19.22 -11.19
N ASP A 217 -10.66 19.37 -12.32
CA ASP A 217 -11.12 18.24 -13.14
C ASP A 217 -9.95 17.44 -13.74
N GLU A 218 -8.96 18.11 -14.36
CA GLU A 218 -7.76 17.42 -14.88
C GLU A 218 -6.96 16.75 -13.75
N GLU A 219 -6.75 17.48 -12.65
CA GLU A 219 -5.98 17.01 -11.51
C GLU A 219 -6.70 15.87 -10.78
N SER A 220 -8.03 15.91 -10.64
CA SER A 220 -8.82 14.82 -10.05
C SER A 220 -8.69 13.53 -10.85
N LEU A 221 -8.76 13.60 -12.19
CA LEU A 221 -8.54 12.44 -13.04
C LEU A 221 -7.11 11.90 -12.86
N LYS A 222 -6.11 12.78 -12.95
CA LYS A 222 -4.71 12.41 -12.78
C LYS A 222 -4.43 11.78 -11.42
N MET A 223 -4.84 12.41 -10.32
CA MET A 223 -4.72 11.88 -8.95
C MET A 223 -5.37 10.50 -8.83
N SER A 224 -6.52 10.29 -9.47
CA SER A 224 -7.21 9.02 -9.49
C SER A 224 -6.47 7.94 -10.30
N LEU A 225 -5.86 8.28 -11.45
CA LEU A 225 -5.06 7.34 -12.25
C LEU A 225 -3.73 6.95 -11.57
N TYR A 226 -3.08 7.90 -10.90
CA TYR A 226 -1.93 7.63 -10.04
C TYR A 226 -2.34 6.75 -8.85
N GLY A 227 -3.49 7.04 -8.24
CA GLY A 227 -4.09 6.23 -7.18
C GLY A 227 -4.42 4.81 -7.64
N LEU A 228 -4.98 4.65 -8.84
CA LEU A 228 -5.26 3.36 -9.46
C LEU A 228 -3.98 2.52 -9.63
N THR A 229 -2.92 3.13 -10.17
CA THR A 229 -1.62 2.47 -10.34
C THR A 229 -0.98 2.09 -9.01
N MET A 230 -1.17 2.92 -7.99
CA MET A 230 -0.72 2.63 -6.63
C MET A 230 -1.49 1.44 -6.04
N ILE A 231 -2.83 1.46 -6.06
CA ILE A 231 -3.67 0.41 -5.48
C ILE A 231 -3.48 -0.94 -6.19
N ASP A 232 -3.33 -0.95 -7.52
CA ASP A 232 -2.94 -2.16 -8.29
C ASP A 232 -1.73 -2.83 -7.65
N PHE A 233 -0.68 -2.06 -7.38
CA PHE A 233 0.52 -2.60 -6.76
C PHE A 233 0.35 -2.95 -5.28
N GLN A 234 -0.45 -2.20 -4.50
CA GLN A 234 -0.72 -2.54 -3.10
C GLN A 234 -1.41 -3.90 -2.95
N LEU A 235 -2.36 -4.23 -3.83
CA LEU A 235 -3.02 -5.54 -3.82
C LEU A 235 -2.07 -6.66 -4.24
N VAL A 236 -1.18 -6.38 -5.20
CA VAL A 236 -0.08 -7.30 -5.59
C VAL A 236 0.86 -7.58 -4.42
N LEU A 237 1.24 -6.57 -3.64
CA LEU A 237 2.07 -6.76 -2.45
C LEU A 237 1.35 -7.57 -1.37
N ALA A 238 0.05 -7.37 -1.22
CA ALA A 238 -0.73 -8.00 -0.17
C ALA A 238 -0.88 -9.52 -0.37
N CYS A 239 -1.02 -9.99 -1.61
CA CYS A 239 -1.34 -11.40 -1.90
C CYS A 239 -0.45 -12.06 -2.98
N ASN A 240 0.58 -11.37 -3.46
CA ASN A 240 1.42 -11.79 -4.60
C ASN A 240 0.62 -12.11 -5.88
N THR A 241 -0.47 -11.37 -6.13
CA THR A 241 -1.21 -11.46 -7.39
C THR A 241 -0.40 -10.83 -8.54
N ARG A 242 -0.88 -11.00 -9.77
CA ARG A 242 -0.27 -10.37 -10.95
C ARG A 242 -0.76 -8.91 -11.06
N PRO A 243 0.13 -7.93 -11.30
CA PRO A 243 -0.29 -6.55 -11.57
C PRO A 243 -1.05 -6.42 -12.89
N GLU A 244 -2.10 -5.60 -12.90
CA GLU A 244 -2.97 -5.34 -14.05
C GLU A 244 -2.45 -4.19 -14.94
N ILE A 245 -1.73 -3.23 -14.36
CA ILE A 245 -1.26 -2.02 -15.05
C ILE A 245 0.23 -2.12 -15.25
N SER A 246 0.78 -1.87 -16.43
CA SER A 246 2.24 -1.79 -16.60
C SER A 246 2.81 -0.48 -16.05
N ALA A 247 4.05 -0.49 -15.53
CA ALA A 247 4.74 0.73 -15.07
C ALA A 247 4.96 1.77 -16.18
N LEU A 248 4.84 1.36 -17.46
CA LEU A 248 4.97 2.22 -18.64
C LEU A 248 3.63 2.73 -19.19
N GLU A 249 2.51 2.22 -18.67
CA GLU A 249 1.20 2.45 -19.27
C GLU A 249 0.66 3.85 -18.97
N LEU A 250 0.93 4.38 -17.77
CA LEU A 250 0.49 5.70 -17.33
C LEU A 250 1.42 6.80 -17.89
N VAL A 251 0.94 7.49 -18.92
CA VAL A 251 1.65 8.60 -19.57
C VAL A 251 0.95 9.91 -19.22
N TRP A 252 1.19 10.35 -17.99
CA TRP A 252 0.67 11.59 -17.40
C TRP A 252 1.78 12.33 -16.67
N ASP A 253 1.79 13.66 -16.80
CA ASP A 253 2.62 14.51 -15.94
C ASP A 253 2.45 14.12 -14.46
N LEU A 254 3.46 14.34 -13.61
CA LEU A 254 3.29 14.16 -12.17
C LEU A 254 2.13 15.02 -11.64
N PRO A 255 1.49 14.63 -10.52
CA PRO A 255 0.60 15.54 -9.80
C PRO A 255 1.28 16.88 -9.44
N TRP A 256 0.47 17.92 -9.28
CA TRP A 256 0.92 19.22 -8.77
C TRP A 256 1.15 19.16 -7.25
N SER A 257 1.64 20.26 -6.68
CA SER A 257 1.90 20.35 -5.25
C SER A 257 0.67 20.07 -4.39
N THR A 258 0.90 19.50 -3.21
CA THR A 258 -0.16 19.27 -2.22
C THR A 258 -0.84 20.58 -1.82
N GLN A 259 -0.12 21.71 -1.86
CA GLN A 259 -0.70 23.02 -1.57
C GLN A 259 -1.63 23.53 -2.66
N ALA A 260 -1.26 23.36 -3.93
CA ALA A 260 -2.15 23.70 -5.04
C ALA A 260 -3.42 22.83 -5.04
N TRP A 261 -3.29 21.56 -4.66
CA TRP A 261 -4.41 20.62 -4.55
C TRP A 261 -5.33 20.84 -3.34
N GLU A 262 -4.81 21.37 -2.23
CA GLU A 262 -5.61 21.66 -1.02
C GLU A 262 -6.02 23.14 -0.92
N ALA A 263 -5.82 23.93 -1.97
CA ALA A 263 -6.18 25.34 -2.01
C ALA A 263 -7.70 25.53 -1.84
N ASN A 264 -8.15 26.45 -1.00
CA ASN A 264 -9.58 26.66 -0.75
C ASN A 264 -10.24 27.64 -1.73
N THR A 265 -9.42 28.39 -2.47
CA THR A 265 -9.89 29.40 -3.41
C THR A 265 -9.06 29.39 -4.70
N SER A 266 -9.64 29.89 -5.78
CA SER A 266 -8.95 30.10 -7.07
C SER A 266 -7.74 31.05 -6.94
N GLN A 267 -7.79 31.99 -5.98
CA GLN A 267 -6.67 32.90 -5.71
C GLN A 267 -5.50 32.19 -5.02
N GLU A 268 -5.77 31.40 -3.97
CA GLU A 268 -4.76 30.59 -3.28
C GLU A 268 -4.10 29.61 -4.26
N TRP A 269 -4.91 28.90 -5.05
CA TRP A 269 -4.42 27.98 -6.07
C TRP A 269 -3.47 28.67 -7.06
N ALA A 270 -3.88 29.78 -7.66
CA ALA A 270 -3.06 30.48 -8.65
C ALA A 270 -1.74 31.00 -8.06
N GLN A 271 -1.77 31.49 -6.81
CA GLN A 271 -0.55 31.88 -6.10
C GLN A 271 0.42 30.70 -5.96
N GLN A 272 -0.08 29.52 -5.57
CA GLN A 272 0.75 28.32 -5.43
C GLN A 272 1.33 27.87 -6.77
N ILE A 273 0.53 27.84 -7.84
CA ILE A 273 1.02 27.50 -9.18
C ILE A 273 2.12 28.48 -9.64
N HIS A 274 1.94 29.78 -9.43
CA HIS A 274 2.97 30.78 -9.77
C HIS A 274 4.27 30.60 -8.98
N LEU A 275 4.17 30.36 -7.67
CA LEU A 275 5.33 30.12 -6.81
C LEU A 275 6.09 28.86 -7.24
N GLU A 276 5.36 27.77 -7.49
CA GLU A 276 5.94 26.51 -7.94
C GLU A 276 6.62 26.69 -9.30
N ALA A 277 5.95 27.35 -10.25
CA ALA A 277 6.50 27.58 -11.58
C ALA A 277 7.74 28.47 -11.58
N ALA A 278 7.74 29.55 -10.80
CA ALA A 278 8.91 30.41 -10.61
C ALA A 278 10.11 29.63 -10.05
N SER A 279 9.86 28.59 -9.24
CA SER A 279 10.92 27.73 -8.70
C SER A 279 11.61 26.87 -9.76
N TYR A 280 10.95 26.55 -10.88
CA TYR A 280 11.50 25.74 -11.97
C TYR A 280 12.28 26.57 -13.00
N GLN A 281 12.01 27.88 -13.09
CA GLN A 281 12.60 28.77 -14.08
C GLN A 281 14.03 29.21 -13.70
N ALA A 282 15.00 28.30 -13.83
CA ALA A 282 16.42 28.68 -13.96
C ALA A 282 16.80 29.06 -15.41
N SER A 283 15.92 28.79 -16.39
CA SER A 283 16.10 29.13 -17.80
C SER A 283 14.80 29.65 -18.42
N SER A 284 14.88 30.90 -18.89
CA SER A 284 13.86 31.71 -19.57
C SER A 284 13.12 30.98 -20.71
N GLY A 285 11.96 30.40 -20.40
CA GLY A 285 10.94 29.99 -21.37
C GLY A 285 9.61 30.71 -21.06
N PRO A 286 8.76 30.99 -22.07
CA PRO A 286 7.52 31.76 -21.88
C PRO A 286 6.37 30.99 -21.21
N VAL A 287 6.46 29.66 -21.11
CA VAL A 287 5.39 28.78 -20.60
C VAL A 287 5.62 28.48 -19.12
N VAL A 288 4.74 28.97 -18.25
CA VAL A 288 4.82 28.83 -16.79
C VAL A 288 4.38 27.44 -16.35
N THR A 289 3.47 26.81 -17.08
CA THR A 289 2.93 25.48 -16.73
C THR A 289 3.76 24.29 -17.23
N ASP A 290 4.82 24.50 -18.01
CA ASP A 290 5.72 23.43 -18.45
C ASP A 290 6.83 23.17 -17.41
N ARG A 291 6.68 22.07 -16.67
CA ARG A 291 7.67 21.64 -15.65
C ARG A 291 8.81 20.79 -16.24
N GLY A 292 8.85 20.63 -17.57
CA GLY A 292 9.93 19.96 -18.30
C GLY A 292 9.71 18.47 -18.55
N PRO A 293 10.56 17.87 -19.41
CA PRO A 293 10.32 16.53 -19.96
C PRO A 293 10.45 15.40 -18.94
N ALA A 294 11.30 15.56 -17.93
CA ALA A 294 11.51 14.52 -16.91
C ALA A 294 10.27 14.25 -16.05
N LEU A 295 9.32 15.21 -15.99
CA LEU A 295 8.11 15.14 -15.17
C LEU A 295 6.87 14.64 -15.93
N LYS A 296 7.04 14.25 -17.21
CA LYS A 296 5.94 13.86 -18.13
C LYS A 296 5.35 12.48 -17.85
N SER A 297 6.00 11.67 -17.02
CA SER A 297 5.46 10.39 -16.57
C SER A 297 6.14 9.89 -15.30
N LEU A 298 5.42 9.07 -14.55
CA LEU A 298 5.96 8.32 -13.41
C LEU A 298 7.23 7.54 -13.80
N PHE A 299 7.23 6.91 -14.97
CA PHE A 299 8.37 6.17 -15.48
C PHE A 299 9.61 7.05 -15.69
N LEU A 300 9.46 8.20 -16.34
CA LEU A 300 10.59 9.10 -16.64
C LEU A 300 11.24 9.63 -15.36
N VAL A 301 10.44 9.96 -14.36
CA VAL A 301 10.93 10.40 -13.04
C VAL A 301 11.72 9.28 -12.37
N THR A 302 11.16 8.07 -12.32
CA THR A 302 11.84 6.91 -11.73
C THR A 302 13.16 6.60 -12.44
N GLN A 303 13.19 6.66 -13.78
CA GLN A 303 14.43 6.47 -14.55
C GLN A 303 15.47 7.55 -14.25
N THR A 304 15.03 8.82 -14.16
CA THR A 304 15.92 9.95 -13.88
C THR A 304 16.54 9.86 -12.48
N LEU A 305 15.77 9.40 -11.49
CA LEU A 305 16.28 9.14 -10.14
C LEU A 305 17.31 8.00 -10.13
N MET A 306 17.01 6.90 -10.85
CA MET A 306 17.91 5.75 -10.93
C MET A 306 19.19 6.02 -11.73
N ALA A 307 19.16 6.93 -12.71
CA ALA A 307 20.33 7.32 -13.49
C ALA A 307 21.42 8.03 -12.65
N GLY A 308 21.04 8.58 -11.48
CA GLY A 308 21.92 9.36 -10.61
C GLY A 308 22.03 10.82 -11.05
N GLY A 309 22.07 11.74 -10.08
CA GLY A 309 22.13 13.18 -10.35
C GLY A 309 20.84 13.75 -10.97
N PRO A 310 19.66 13.56 -10.34
CA PRO A 310 18.40 14.05 -10.88
C PRO A 310 18.40 15.59 -11.02
N PRO A 311 17.76 16.14 -12.06
CA PRO A 311 17.59 17.58 -12.23
C PRO A 311 16.91 18.22 -11.02
N GLU A 312 17.26 19.47 -10.73
CA GLU A 312 16.67 20.23 -9.62
C GLU A 312 15.14 20.35 -9.76
N SER A 313 14.61 20.40 -10.99
CA SER A 313 13.16 20.41 -11.24
C SER A 313 12.47 19.14 -10.74
N VAL A 314 13.11 17.97 -10.86
CA VAL A 314 12.57 16.71 -10.35
C VAL A 314 12.57 16.71 -8.82
N LEU A 315 13.66 17.15 -8.21
CA LEU A 315 13.77 17.23 -6.75
C LEU A 315 12.73 18.19 -6.16
N LYS A 316 12.55 19.36 -6.77
CA LYS A 316 11.53 20.35 -6.38
C LYS A 316 10.12 19.79 -6.51
N ALA A 317 9.78 19.22 -7.68
CA ALA A 317 8.44 18.67 -7.92
C ALA A 317 8.08 17.57 -6.91
N LEU A 318 9.02 16.69 -6.58
CA LEU A 318 8.81 15.64 -5.57
C LEU A 318 8.73 16.19 -4.14
N SER A 319 9.43 17.28 -3.84
CA SER A 319 9.31 17.95 -2.54
C SER A 319 7.99 18.72 -2.37
N TYR A 320 7.35 19.15 -3.47
CA TYR A 320 6.07 19.85 -3.41
C TYR A 320 4.87 18.91 -3.51
N SER A 321 4.99 17.84 -4.31
CA SER A 321 3.92 16.87 -4.55
C SER A 321 4.17 15.56 -3.79
N HIS A 322 3.65 15.50 -2.56
CA HIS A 322 3.83 14.35 -1.67
C HIS A 322 3.13 13.09 -2.19
N PHE A 323 2.01 13.22 -2.90
CA PHE A 323 1.34 12.08 -3.51
C PHE A 323 2.15 11.51 -4.67
N ALA A 324 2.74 12.38 -5.51
CA ALA A 324 3.67 11.96 -6.56
C ALA A 324 4.91 11.26 -5.97
N LEU A 325 5.47 11.80 -4.88
CA LEU A 325 6.59 11.19 -4.15
C LEU A 325 6.25 9.78 -3.67
N LEU A 326 5.08 9.57 -3.08
CA LEU A 326 4.61 8.25 -2.67
C LEU A 326 4.48 7.32 -3.89
N CYS A 327 3.84 7.76 -4.97
CA CYS A 327 3.71 6.96 -6.18
C CYS A 327 5.05 6.57 -6.81
N VAL A 328 6.04 7.47 -6.82
CA VAL A 328 7.42 7.18 -7.27
C VAL A 328 8.09 6.16 -6.37
N SER A 329 7.96 6.31 -5.05
CA SER A 329 8.51 5.37 -4.07
C SER A 329 7.93 3.96 -4.26
N VAL A 330 6.60 3.89 -4.45
CA VAL A 330 5.88 2.66 -4.77
C VAL A 330 6.33 2.06 -6.10
N ASN A 331 6.58 2.89 -7.11
CA ASN A 331 7.08 2.43 -8.42
C ASN A 331 8.51 1.87 -8.32
N ILE A 332 9.39 2.49 -7.53
CA ILE A 332 10.73 1.94 -7.24
C ILE A 332 10.61 0.58 -6.57
N TYR A 333 9.74 0.43 -5.57
CA TYR A 333 9.54 -0.86 -4.91
C TYR A 333 9.00 -1.91 -5.90
N ARG A 334 8.08 -1.51 -6.78
CA ARG A 334 7.58 -2.34 -7.86
C ARG A 334 8.68 -2.83 -8.80
N ILE A 335 9.64 -1.98 -9.13
CA ILE A 335 10.80 -2.35 -9.95
C ILE A 335 11.66 -3.39 -9.22
N VAL A 336 11.97 -3.18 -7.94
CA VAL A 336 12.71 -4.15 -7.10
C VAL A 336 12.03 -5.51 -7.14
N ARG A 337 10.71 -5.53 -6.87
CA ARG A 337 9.90 -6.74 -6.88
C ARG A 337 9.89 -7.44 -8.25
N GLY A 338 9.74 -6.66 -9.33
CA GLY A 338 9.74 -7.18 -10.70
C GLY A 338 11.06 -7.86 -11.05
N PHE A 339 12.20 -7.24 -10.70
CA PHE A 339 13.51 -7.85 -10.90
C PHE A 339 13.66 -9.17 -10.14
N THR A 340 13.21 -9.23 -8.88
CA THR A 340 13.18 -10.48 -8.09
C THR A 340 12.40 -11.56 -8.83
N HIS A 341 11.18 -11.24 -9.23
CA HIS A 341 10.30 -12.18 -9.92
C HIS A 341 10.93 -12.74 -11.22
N TYR A 342 11.48 -11.88 -12.09
CA TYR A 342 12.09 -12.34 -13.35
C TYR A 342 13.32 -13.24 -13.12
N LEU A 343 14.15 -12.93 -12.12
CA LEU A 343 15.33 -13.73 -11.81
C LEU A 343 14.97 -15.16 -11.41
N TYR A 344 13.99 -15.32 -10.53
CA TYR A 344 13.57 -16.64 -10.05
C TYR A 344 12.86 -17.49 -11.11
N GLN A 345 12.40 -16.88 -12.22
CA GLN A 345 11.82 -17.58 -13.37
C GLN A 345 12.82 -18.07 -14.43
N LEU A 346 14.03 -17.51 -14.52
CA LEU A 346 15.03 -17.90 -15.53
C LEU A 346 15.68 -19.29 -15.23
N PRO A 347 16.54 -19.88 -16.08
CA PRO A 347 17.39 -21.03 -15.72
C PRO A 347 18.61 -20.61 -14.90
N PRO A 348 19.12 -21.43 -13.94
CA PRO A 348 20.24 -21.02 -13.07
C PRO A 348 21.52 -20.86 -13.89
N SER A 349 22.16 -19.68 -13.81
CA SER A 349 23.46 -19.43 -14.42
C SER A 349 24.58 -19.68 -13.39
N PRO A 350 25.66 -20.40 -13.75
CA PRO A 350 26.79 -20.63 -12.85
C PRO A 350 27.56 -19.34 -12.47
N SER A 351 27.34 -18.25 -13.22
CA SER A 351 27.93 -16.93 -12.98
C SER A 351 27.04 -15.99 -12.17
N ASN A 352 25.94 -16.50 -11.60
CA ASN A 352 24.98 -15.65 -10.91
C ASN A 352 25.68 -14.82 -9.82
N PRO A 353 25.43 -13.49 -9.75
CA PRO A 353 25.86 -12.68 -8.62
C PRO A 353 25.27 -13.28 -7.33
N SER A 354 25.81 -12.87 -6.17
CA SER A 354 25.57 -13.50 -4.86
C SER A 354 24.16 -14.08 -4.65
N PRO A 355 23.98 -15.13 -3.83
CA PRO A 355 22.65 -15.71 -3.56
C PRO A 355 21.62 -14.70 -2.99
N PHE A 356 22.05 -13.50 -2.59
CA PHE A 356 21.24 -12.39 -2.09
C PHE A 356 21.00 -11.27 -3.13
N HIS A 357 21.70 -11.29 -4.26
CA HIS A 357 21.63 -10.23 -5.26
C HIS A 357 20.66 -10.60 -6.39
N ILE A 358 19.47 -10.02 -6.27
CA ILE A 358 18.41 -9.94 -7.29
C ILE A 358 18.88 -9.16 -8.54
N LEU A 359 19.92 -8.33 -8.37
CA LEU A 359 20.36 -7.29 -9.30
C LEU A 359 21.88 -7.27 -9.46
N THR A 360 22.36 -6.81 -10.62
CA THR A 360 23.78 -6.46 -10.80
C THR A 360 24.18 -5.35 -9.81
N HIS A 361 25.48 -5.26 -9.47
CA HIS A 361 25.97 -4.19 -8.59
C HIS A 361 25.59 -2.79 -9.11
N SER A 362 25.62 -2.59 -10.43
CA SER A 362 25.17 -1.35 -11.07
C SER A 362 23.69 -1.07 -10.81
N GLN A 363 22.81 -2.06 -11.01
CA GLN A 363 21.36 -1.89 -10.79
C GLN A 363 21.03 -1.65 -9.32
N ASN A 364 21.70 -2.36 -8.40
CA ASN A 364 21.53 -2.13 -6.98
C ASN A 364 21.96 -0.71 -6.60
N SER A 365 23.13 -0.26 -7.07
CA SER A 365 23.62 1.11 -6.86
C SER A 365 22.65 2.18 -7.39
N GLN A 366 22.04 1.97 -8.56
CA GLN A 366 21.04 2.87 -9.14
C GLN A 366 19.80 2.99 -8.25
N ILE A 367 19.25 1.86 -7.78
CA ILE A 367 18.06 1.87 -6.91
C ILE A 367 18.39 2.47 -5.53
N SER A 368 19.53 2.09 -4.93
CA SER A 368 19.96 2.66 -3.65
C SER A 368 20.18 4.17 -3.74
N THR A 369 20.72 4.66 -4.86
CA THR A 369 20.88 6.10 -5.12
C THR A 369 19.52 6.80 -5.21
N ALA A 370 18.58 6.25 -5.96
CA ALA A 370 17.23 6.79 -6.07
C ALA A 370 16.52 6.87 -4.71
N VAL A 371 16.59 5.80 -3.91
CA VAL A 371 16.01 5.75 -2.56
C VAL A 371 16.70 6.76 -1.63
N ALA A 372 18.03 6.87 -1.66
CA ALA A 372 18.76 7.83 -0.83
C ALA A 372 18.38 9.28 -1.16
N VAL A 373 18.20 9.60 -2.45
CA VAL A 373 17.70 10.91 -2.89
C VAL A 373 16.31 11.18 -2.31
N ILE A 374 15.38 10.22 -2.45
CA ILE A 374 14.00 10.37 -1.93
C ILE A 374 14.02 10.62 -0.43
N LEU A 375 14.73 9.78 0.34
CA LEU A 375 14.83 9.93 1.80
C LEU A 375 15.48 11.26 2.23
N GLY A 376 16.37 11.81 1.41
CA GLY A 376 17.01 13.11 1.62
C GLY A 376 16.08 14.33 1.45
N LEU A 377 14.91 14.17 0.81
CA LEU A 377 13.96 15.26 0.59
C LEU A 377 13.16 15.68 1.83
N LYS A 378 13.35 15.02 2.98
CA LYS A 378 12.54 15.21 4.21
C LYS A 378 12.31 16.67 4.60
N ALA A 379 13.39 17.43 4.74
CA ALA A 379 13.33 18.81 5.23
C ALA A 379 12.64 19.74 4.22
N ALA A 380 12.91 19.54 2.92
CA ALA A 380 12.27 20.31 1.85
C ALA A 380 10.77 19.98 1.76
N SER A 381 10.41 18.70 1.86
CA SER A 381 9.02 18.24 1.77
C SER A 381 8.13 18.87 2.85
N LEU A 382 8.60 18.88 4.10
CA LEU A 382 7.80 19.27 5.27
C LEU A 382 7.82 20.78 5.56
N SER A 383 8.76 21.56 5.02
CA SER A 383 8.91 23.00 5.34
C SER A 383 8.03 23.92 4.50
N ASN A 384 7.48 23.43 3.41
CA ASN A 384 6.80 24.28 2.43
C ASN A 384 5.36 24.65 2.83
N ALA A 385 4.70 23.88 3.70
CA ALA A 385 3.29 24.10 4.05
C ALA A 385 3.12 25.02 5.27
N ALA A 386 2.06 25.83 5.27
CA ALA A 386 1.68 26.62 6.44
C ALA A 386 1.36 25.70 7.63
N ALA A 387 1.93 26.03 8.80
CA ALA A 387 1.78 25.25 10.02
C ALA A 387 0.29 25.07 10.41
N GLY A 388 -0.13 23.83 10.65
CA GLY A 388 -1.50 23.44 10.95
C GLY A 388 -2.44 23.32 9.75
N SER A 389 -1.96 23.45 8.51
CA SER A 389 -2.82 23.36 7.32
C SER A 389 -3.14 21.93 6.91
N ALA A 390 -4.26 21.73 6.18
CA ALA A 390 -4.62 20.42 5.62
C ALA A 390 -3.55 19.87 4.67
N ALA A 391 -2.85 20.76 3.96
CA ALA A 391 -1.73 20.41 3.09
C ALA A 391 -0.51 19.89 3.87
N GLU A 392 -0.20 20.47 5.03
CA GLU A 392 0.90 19.98 5.89
C GLU A 392 0.58 18.59 6.42
N PHE A 393 -0.65 18.39 6.91
CA PHE A 393 -1.06 17.09 7.46
C PHE A 393 -1.03 15.98 6.40
N THR A 394 -1.60 16.25 5.22
CA THR A 394 -1.56 15.37 4.05
C THR A 394 -0.12 15.11 3.61
N GLY A 395 0.70 16.15 3.53
CA GLY A 395 2.11 16.04 3.16
C GLY A 395 2.89 15.15 4.14
N LYS A 396 2.71 15.33 5.45
CA LYS A 396 3.35 14.53 6.49
C LYS A 396 2.95 13.07 6.41
N ARG A 397 1.67 12.75 6.22
CA ARG A 397 1.19 11.36 6.09
C ARG A 397 1.77 10.66 4.87
N LEU A 398 1.70 11.30 3.71
CA LEU A 398 2.22 10.74 2.47
C LEU A 398 3.74 10.59 2.50
N TRP A 399 4.44 11.54 3.13
CA TRP A 399 5.88 11.45 3.38
C TRP A 399 6.24 10.23 4.23
N ASN A 400 5.59 10.05 5.39
CA ASN A 400 5.83 8.90 6.26
C ASN A 400 5.61 7.57 5.51
N ALA A 401 4.51 7.47 4.75
CA ALA A 401 4.23 6.31 3.92
C ALA A 401 5.32 6.08 2.85
N ALA A 402 5.79 7.15 2.18
CA ALA A 402 6.85 7.07 1.17
C ALA A 402 8.18 6.62 1.79
N GLN A 403 8.51 7.09 3.00
CA GLN A 403 9.70 6.65 3.73
C GLN A 403 9.64 5.17 4.07
N LEU A 404 8.51 4.69 4.62
CA LEU A 404 8.32 3.28 4.93
C LEU A 404 8.49 2.42 3.68
N VAL A 405 7.84 2.79 2.57
CA VAL A 405 7.97 2.08 1.29
C VAL A 405 9.42 2.07 0.80
N CYS A 406 10.17 3.16 0.97
CA CYS A 406 11.58 3.22 0.60
C CYS A 406 12.46 2.27 1.44
N TRP A 407 12.25 2.20 2.76
CA TRP A 407 12.98 1.27 3.61
C TRP A 407 12.63 -0.19 3.29
N VAL A 408 11.35 -0.49 3.09
CA VAL A 408 10.91 -1.84 2.69
C VAL A 408 11.48 -2.21 1.32
N ALA A 409 11.49 -1.31 0.35
CA ALA A 409 12.12 -1.56 -0.95
C ALA A 409 13.62 -1.89 -0.81
N LYS A 410 14.33 -1.20 0.09
CA LYS A 410 15.73 -1.50 0.41
C LYS A 410 15.91 -2.85 1.11
N ILE A 411 15.04 -3.19 2.06
CA ILE A 411 15.04 -4.52 2.70
C ILE A 411 14.85 -5.60 1.63
N SER A 412 13.87 -5.42 0.73
CA SER A 412 13.59 -6.36 -0.37
C SER A 412 14.70 -6.49 -1.42
N LEU A 413 15.67 -5.57 -1.46
CA LEU A 413 16.87 -5.70 -2.31
C LEU A 413 17.86 -6.76 -1.79
N CYS A 414 17.83 -7.02 -0.48
CA CYS A 414 18.76 -7.92 0.20
C CYS A 414 18.06 -9.20 0.70
N VAL A 415 16.80 -9.09 1.10
CA VAL A 415 15.95 -10.19 1.55
C VAL A 415 14.87 -10.43 0.50
N PRO A 416 14.98 -11.47 -0.32
CA PRO A 416 13.97 -11.75 -1.33
C PRO A 416 12.64 -12.15 -0.67
N ASP A 417 11.53 -11.64 -1.20
CA ASP A 417 10.17 -11.95 -0.74
C ASP A 417 9.87 -13.45 -0.89
N ASP A 418 9.62 -14.13 0.22
CA ASP A 418 9.37 -15.59 0.25
C ASP A 418 8.20 -15.99 -0.65
N PHE A 419 7.22 -15.10 -0.87
CA PHE A 419 6.10 -15.33 -1.79
C PHE A 419 6.58 -15.50 -3.23
N LEU A 420 7.49 -14.63 -3.66
CA LEU A 420 8.06 -14.67 -5.01
C LEU A 420 8.93 -15.91 -5.20
N ILE A 421 9.74 -16.24 -4.20
CA ILE A 421 10.64 -17.38 -4.25
C ILE A 421 9.86 -18.70 -4.30
N CYS A 422 8.80 -18.80 -3.49
CA CYS A 422 7.97 -20.00 -3.41
C CYS A 422 6.88 -20.04 -4.48
N GLY A 423 6.61 -18.94 -5.17
CA GLY A 423 5.51 -18.82 -6.13
C GLY A 423 4.13 -18.93 -5.47
N ILE A 424 4.02 -18.49 -4.21
CA ILE A 424 2.76 -18.56 -3.45
C ILE A 424 1.91 -17.35 -3.80
N VAL A 425 0.65 -17.59 -4.16
CA VAL A 425 -0.36 -16.56 -4.39
C VAL A 425 -1.53 -16.87 -3.47
N ASP A 426 -1.93 -15.91 -2.65
CA ASP A 426 -3.02 -16.07 -1.70
C ASP A 426 -4.31 -15.42 -2.20
N THR A 427 -5.44 -15.89 -1.66
CA THR A 427 -6.79 -15.46 -2.05
C THR A 427 -7.32 -14.30 -1.21
N ASP A 428 -6.68 -14.01 -0.09
CA ASP A 428 -7.05 -12.93 0.83
C ASP A 428 -5.83 -12.41 1.60
N ILE A 429 -5.89 -11.15 2.04
CA ILE A 429 -4.79 -10.47 2.74
C ILE A 429 -4.50 -11.11 4.10
N THR A 430 -5.54 -11.54 4.83
CA THR A 430 -5.37 -12.19 6.14
C THR A 430 -4.66 -13.53 5.99
N ALA A 431 -5.12 -14.35 5.03
CA ALA A 431 -4.49 -15.62 4.69
C ALA A 431 -3.04 -15.39 4.25
N SER A 432 -2.80 -14.34 3.47
CA SER A 432 -1.46 -13.98 3.03
C SER A 432 -0.54 -13.58 4.17
N PHE A 433 -1.06 -12.84 5.14
CA PHE A 433 -0.28 -12.52 6.33
C PHE A 433 0.03 -13.77 7.16
N ALA A 434 -0.94 -14.67 7.35
CA ALA A 434 -0.72 -15.93 8.06
C ALA A 434 0.35 -16.79 7.38
N THR A 435 0.29 -16.92 6.04
CA THR A 435 1.32 -17.58 5.26
C THR A 435 2.69 -16.93 5.46
N ALA A 436 2.79 -15.59 5.38
CA ALA A 436 4.05 -14.87 5.62
C ALA A 436 4.62 -15.12 7.02
N ALA A 437 3.75 -15.13 8.03
CA ALA A 437 4.14 -15.37 9.41
C ALA A 437 4.64 -16.81 9.62
N HIS A 438 3.95 -17.81 9.04
CA HIS A 438 4.41 -19.20 9.04
C HIS A 438 5.75 -19.38 8.31
N LEU A 439 5.94 -18.75 7.16
CA LEU A 439 7.23 -18.76 6.45
C LEU A 439 8.35 -18.15 7.30
N SER A 440 8.06 -17.07 8.03
CA SER A 440 8.98 -16.47 9.01
C SER A 440 9.28 -17.38 10.21
N LEU A 441 8.37 -18.31 10.52
CA LEU A 441 8.59 -19.34 11.53
C LEU A 441 9.52 -20.48 11.05
N GLY A 442 9.78 -20.57 9.74
CA GLY A 442 10.64 -21.59 9.14
C GLY A 442 9.88 -22.78 8.54
N THR A 443 8.55 -22.70 8.39
CA THR A 443 7.73 -23.79 7.80
C THR A 443 7.73 -23.72 6.26
N GLN A 444 8.91 -23.68 5.64
CA GLN A 444 9.04 -23.51 4.19
C GLN A 444 9.03 -24.86 3.43
N ILE A 445 8.17 -24.99 2.41
CA ILE A 445 8.25 -26.09 1.42
C ILE A 445 8.80 -25.51 0.11
N LEU A 446 10.07 -25.82 -0.19
CA LEU A 446 10.83 -25.12 -1.23
C LEU A 446 10.83 -25.84 -2.59
N GLY A 447 10.71 -25.04 -3.65
CA GLY A 447 10.96 -25.43 -5.05
C GLY A 447 12.45 -25.69 -5.35
N ARG A 448 12.74 -26.22 -6.55
CA ARG A 448 14.10 -26.71 -6.92
C ARG A 448 15.22 -25.67 -6.81
N ARG A 449 14.95 -24.38 -7.08
CA ARG A 449 15.95 -23.30 -7.03
C ARG A 449 16.16 -22.73 -5.63
N SER A 450 15.08 -22.62 -4.85
CA SER A 450 15.12 -22.10 -3.49
C SER A 450 15.70 -23.09 -2.50
N ARG A 451 15.57 -24.40 -2.77
CA ARG A 451 16.28 -25.47 -2.05
C ARG A 451 17.80 -25.27 -2.04
N ASN A 452 18.44 -24.90 -3.15
CA ASN A 452 19.91 -24.76 -3.20
C ASN A 452 20.42 -23.45 -2.55
N CYS A 453 19.63 -22.38 -2.60
CA CYS A 453 19.98 -21.11 -1.96
C CYS A 453 19.89 -21.20 -0.43
N ILE A 454 18.95 -22.00 0.10
CA ILE A 454 18.73 -22.15 1.54
C ILE A 454 19.49 -23.37 2.12
N ALA A 455 19.73 -24.43 1.34
CA ALA A 455 20.53 -25.58 1.77
C ALA A 455 22.03 -25.26 1.96
N THR A 456 22.49 -24.11 1.48
CA THR A 456 23.78 -23.54 1.89
C THR A 456 23.56 -22.66 3.11
N GLN A 457 23.22 -23.27 4.26
CA GLN A 457 23.20 -22.58 5.55
C GLN A 457 24.58 -21.99 5.82
N LYS A 458 24.74 -20.70 5.52
CA LYS A 458 25.92 -19.94 5.86
C LYS A 458 25.82 -19.50 7.33
N PRO A 459 26.96 -19.30 8.01
CA PRO A 459 26.95 -18.72 9.35
C PRO A 459 26.25 -17.35 9.34
N PHE A 460 25.47 -17.06 10.39
CA PHE A 460 24.77 -15.79 10.56
C PHE A 460 25.72 -14.60 10.37
N GLY A 461 25.35 -13.65 9.51
CA GLY A 461 26.15 -12.47 9.18
C GLY A 461 26.73 -12.42 7.75
N GLU A 462 26.75 -13.54 7.02
CA GLU A 462 27.12 -13.56 5.59
C GLU A 462 25.94 -13.24 4.65
N GLU A 463 24.76 -12.99 5.20
CA GLU A 463 23.49 -12.84 4.47
C GLU A 463 23.17 -11.41 4.01
N GLY A 464 24.10 -10.46 4.19
CA GLY A 464 23.86 -9.05 3.86
C GLY A 464 22.87 -8.33 4.79
N LEU A 465 22.29 -9.04 5.78
CA LEU A 465 21.34 -8.49 6.76
C LEU A 465 21.90 -7.31 7.57
N LEU A 466 23.20 -7.31 7.85
CA LEU A 466 23.85 -6.17 8.51
C LEU A 466 23.89 -4.91 7.64
N LEU A 467 23.89 -5.04 6.31
CA LEU A 467 23.91 -3.90 5.39
C LEU A 467 22.59 -3.15 5.38
N ILE A 468 21.48 -3.85 5.68
CA ILE A 468 20.13 -3.28 5.75
C ILE A 468 19.65 -3.06 7.18
N PHE A 469 20.55 -3.22 8.17
CA PHE A 469 20.18 -3.18 9.57
C PHE A 469 19.70 -1.79 9.99
N GLU A 470 20.28 -0.74 9.42
CA GLU A 470 19.81 0.63 9.60
C GLU A 470 18.36 0.78 9.11
N GLU A 471 18.01 0.27 7.93
CA GLU A 471 16.65 0.31 7.39
C GLU A 471 15.65 -0.49 8.22
N LEU A 472 16.06 -1.67 8.73
CA LEU A 472 15.24 -2.47 9.64
C LEU A 472 14.92 -1.69 10.92
N MET A 473 15.91 -1.04 11.52
CA MET A 473 15.71 -0.25 12.73
C MET A 473 14.90 1.03 12.48
N ASN A 474 15.11 1.71 11.35
CA ASN A 474 14.29 2.85 10.95
C ASN A 474 12.83 2.46 10.72
N THR A 475 12.59 1.28 10.14
CA THR A 475 11.23 0.73 9.95
C THR A 475 10.56 0.45 11.29
N LEU A 476 11.29 -0.14 12.23
CA LEU A 476 10.83 -0.39 13.58
C LEU A 476 10.46 0.91 14.31
N ASP A 477 11.36 1.91 14.29
CA ASP A 477 11.10 3.23 14.89
C ASP A 477 9.92 3.94 14.24
N SER A 478 9.75 3.84 12.92
CA SER A 478 8.61 4.43 12.23
C SER A 478 7.28 3.80 12.61
N ILE A 479 7.22 2.47 12.82
CA ILE A 479 5.96 1.80 13.13
C ILE A 479 5.64 1.89 14.63
N TRP A 480 6.66 1.86 15.49
CA TRP A 480 6.46 1.86 16.93
C TRP A 480 6.56 3.24 17.56
N GLY A 481 7.45 4.12 17.07
CA GLY A 481 7.65 5.48 17.58
C GLY A 481 6.55 6.49 17.26
N GLU A 482 5.53 6.10 16.51
CA GLU A 482 4.38 6.95 16.20
C GLU A 482 3.44 7.17 17.40
N ASP A 483 2.84 8.36 17.45
CA ASP A 483 1.71 8.64 18.33
C ASP A 483 0.55 7.71 17.97
N VAL A 484 -0.12 7.14 18.98
CA VAL A 484 -1.26 6.24 18.80
C VAL A 484 -2.34 6.85 17.91
N LEU A 485 -2.62 8.15 18.03
CA LEU A 485 -3.61 8.83 17.19
C LEU A 485 -3.18 8.94 15.73
N LEU A 486 -1.88 9.07 15.47
CA LEU A 486 -1.34 9.08 14.11
C LEU A 486 -1.40 7.68 13.51
N ALA A 487 -0.96 6.67 14.27
CA ALA A 487 -0.99 5.26 13.89
C ALA A 487 -2.40 4.75 13.57
N MET A 488 -3.40 5.16 14.35
CA MET A 488 -4.81 4.81 14.11
C MET A 488 -5.29 5.26 12.73
N ALA A 489 -4.83 6.42 12.26
CA ALA A 489 -5.26 7.02 11.00
C ALA A 489 -4.41 6.60 9.79
N ASP A 490 -3.53 5.60 9.94
CA ASP A 490 -2.80 5.04 8.81
C ASP A 490 -3.74 4.34 7.82
N ALA A 491 -3.41 4.46 6.54
CA ALA A 491 -4.07 3.68 5.51
C ALA A 491 -3.75 2.18 5.69
N PRO A 492 -4.68 1.29 5.31
CA PRO A 492 -4.55 -0.13 5.61
C PRO A 492 -3.34 -0.77 4.93
N TRP A 493 -2.99 -0.33 3.71
CA TRP A 493 -1.81 -0.83 3.00
C TRP A 493 -0.49 -0.43 3.66
N VAL A 494 -0.42 0.74 4.32
CA VAL A 494 0.77 1.16 5.08
C VAL A 494 0.98 0.22 6.26
N SER A 495 -0.10 -0.06 7.00
CA SER A 495 -0.09 -1.04 8.09
C SER A 495 0.29 -2.45 7.62
N VAL A 496 -0.30 -2.94 6.52
CA VAL A 496 0.02 -4.28 5.98
C VAL A 496 1.49 -4.38 5.56
N ILE A 497 2.03 -3.38 4.85
CA ILE A 497 3.45 -3.34 4.47
C ILE A 497 4.33 -3.28 5.73
N GLY A 498 3.97 -2.43 6.69
CA GLY A 498 4.71 -2.28 7.94
C GLY A 498 4.78 -3.58 8.73
N PHE A 499 3.65 -4.25 8.93
CA PHE A 499 3.61 -5.54 9.65
C PHE A 499 4.36 -6.65 8.90
N ARG A 500 4.34 -6.67 7.55
CA ARG A 500 5.21 -7.56 6.78
C ARG A 500 6.69 -7.29 7.03
N ALA A 501 7.09 -6.02 7.07
CA ALA A 501 8.47 -5.65 7.38
C ALA A 501 8.85 -6.02 8.83
N LEU A 502 7.93 -5.92 9.79
CA LEU A 502 8.16 -6.41 11.16
C LEU A 502 8.34 -7.93 11.21
N LEU A 503 7.65 -8.71 10.36
CA LEU A 503 7.89 -10.14 10.23
C LEU A 503 9.30 -10.44 9.69
N ASP A 504 9.80 -9.63 8.75
CA ASP A 504 11.18 -9.77 8.27
C ASP A 504 12.19 -9.50 9.41
N ILE A 505 11.96 -8.45 10.22
CA ILE A 505 12.78 -8.17 11.41
C ILE A 505 12.70 -9.32 12.41
N TYR A 506 11.50 -9.85 12.67
CA TYR A 506 11.29 -10.98 13.56
C TYR A 506 12.05 -12.22 13.08
N ARG A 507 12.00 -12.52 11.77
CA ARG A 507 12.77 -13.61 11.17
C ARG A 507 14.27 -13.41 11.40
N VAL A 508 14.79 -12.21 11.19
CA VAL A 508 16.20 -11.87 11.42
C VAL A 508 16.58 -12.05 12.90
N LEU A 509 15.73 -11.59 13.82
CA LEU A 509 15.91 -11.78 15.26
C LEU A 509 15.96 -13.27 15.60
N ARG A 510 15.03 -14.09 15.08
CA ARG A 510 14.99 -15.53 15.34
C ARG A 510 16.23 -16.27 14.84
N LEU A 511 16.73 -15.89 13.67
CA LEU A 511 17.97 -16.45 13.13
C LEU A 511 19.16 -16.10 14.03
N ALA A 512 19.22 -14.86 14.52
CA ALA A 512 20.26 -14.42 15.46
C ALA A 512 20.18 -15.16 16.80
N THR A 513 18.98 -15.28 17.39
CA THR A 513 18.78 -15.93 18.69
C THR A 513 19.04 -17.44 18.61
N THR A 514 18.70 -18.09 17.49
CA THR A 514 18.99 -19.51 17.24
C THR A 514 20.51 -19.74 17.16
N ASP A 515 21.23 -18.93 16.38
CA ASP A 515 22.70 -19.03 16.27
C ASP A 515 23.39 -18.78 17.63
N LEU A 516 22.92 -17.82 18.43
CA LEU A 516 23.40 -17.60 19.80
C LEU A 516 23.14 -18.82 20.70
N ASN A 517 21.93 -19.41 20.64
CA ASN A 517 21.56 -20.58 21.44
C ASN A 517 22.35 -21.85 21.03
N GLU A 518 22.60 -22.06 19.75
CA GLU A 518 23.43 -23.16 19.25
C GLU A 518 24.88 -23.03 19.75
N ARG A 519 25.41 -21.82 19.80
CA ARG A 519 26.76 -21.55 20.35
C ARG A 519 26.84 -21.76 21.86
N ILE A 520 25.79 -21.39 22.60
CA ILE A 520 25.68 -21.62 24.05
C ILE A 520 25.58 -23.13 24.34
N SER A 521 24.75 -23.86 23.60
CA SER A 521 24.51 -25.30 23.79
C SER A 521 25.67 -26.19 23.31
N SER A 522 26.40 -25.77 22.27
CA SER A 522 27.57 -26.51 21.76
C SER A 522 28.83 -26.37 22.60
N GLY A 523 28.82 -25.54 23.65
CA GLY A 523 29.88 -25.47 24.66
C GLY A 523 31.29 -25.40 24.05
N SER A 524 31.65 -24.30 23.39
CA SER A 524 32.99 -24.13 22.81
C SER A 524 34.09 -24.03 23.88
N THR A 525 34.53 -25.19 24.33
CA THR A 525 35.92 -25.48 24.73
C THR A 525 36.82 -25.71 23.51
N SER A 526 36.29 -25.61 22.28
CA SER A 526 37.07 -25.54 21.05
C SER A 526 37.48 -24.10 20.75
N SER A 527 38.71 -23.76 21.14
CA SER A 527 39.66 -22.74 20.65
C SER A 527 39.31 -21.80 19.47
N VAL A 528 38.12 -21.23 19.38
CA VAL A 528 37.84 -20.09 18.52
C VAL A 528 37.88 -18.86 19.42
N ALA A 529 38.92 -18.05 19.27
CA ALA A 529 39.03 -16.77 19.97
C ALA A 529 37.70 -16.00 19.85
N PRO A 530 37.24 -15.29 20.90
CA PRO A 530 36.04 -14.48 20.81
C PRO A 530 36.14 -13.60 19.56
N ARG A 531 35.21 -13.75 18.62
CA ARG A 531 35.19 -12.90 17.44
C ARG A 531 35.07 -11.46 17.95
N ALA A 532 35.99 -10.58 17.52
CA ALA A 532 35.90 -9.16 17.85
C ALA A 532 34.59 -8.52 17.34
N PHE A 533 33.92 -9.18 16.39
CA PHE A 533 32.65 -8.78 15.80
C PHE A 533 31.72 -9.99 15.73
N ASP A 534 30.58 -9.95 16.44
CA ASP A 534 29.54 -10.98 16.42
C ASP A 534 28.21 -10.40 15.90
N PRO A 535 27.87 -10.62 14.61
CA PRO A 535 26.65 -10.11 13.99
C PRO A 535 25.36 -10.49 14.75
N ALA A 536 25.26 -11.73 15.22
CA ALA A 536 24.05 -12.24 15.88
C ALA A 536 23.81 -11.51 17.19
N LYS A 537 24.89 -11.29 17.95
CA LYS A 537 24.85 -10.52 19.19
C LYS A 537 24.49 -9.06 18.94
N ILE A 538 25.02 -8.41 17.90
CA ILE A 538 24.70 -7.01 17.56
C ILE A 538 23.21 -6.85 17.24
N VAL A 539 22.66 -7.73 16.40
CA VAL A 539 21.24 -7.72 16.06
C VAL A 539 20.39 -7.91 17.32
N TYR A 540 20.71 -8.94 18.12
CA TYR A 540 20.01 -9.22 19.37
C TYR A 540 20.05 -8.03 20.34
N ASP A 541 21.23 -7.52 20.66
CA ASP A 541 21.42 -6.43 21.64
C ASP A 541 20.68 -5.16 21.20
N THR A 542 20.74 -4.84 19.89
CA THR A 542 20.10 -3.64 19.36
C THR A 542 18.58 -3.75 19.37
N VAL A 543 18.02 -4.87 18.91
CA VAL A 543 16.56 -5.10 18.92
C VAL A 543 16.04 -5.16 20.36
N ASN A 544 16.73 -5.88 21.26
CA ASN A 544 16.36 -5.96 22.68
C ASN A 544 16.37 -4.59 23.37
N ASN A 545 17.36 -3.75 23.07
CA ASN A 545 17.42 -2.38 23.57
C ASN A 545 16.26 -1.53 23.02
N ALA A 546 16.00 -1.58 21.71
CA ALA A 546 14.89 -0.86 21.09
C ALA A 546 13.53 -1.28 21.66
N LEU A 547 13.28 -2.59 21.82
CA LEU A 547 12.08 -3.12 22.47
C LEU A 547 11.94 -2.61 23.90
N THR A 548 13.03 -2.66 24.67
CA THR A 548 13.01 -2.23 26.09
C THR A 548 12.72 -0.73 26.20
N GLN A 549 13.35 0.09 25.36
CA GLN A 549 13.07 1.53 25.29
C GLN A 549 11.62 1.80 24.90
N TYR A 550 11.11 1.06 23.91
CA TYR A 550 9.74 1.20 23.46
C TYR A 550 8.73 0.89 24.58
N ILE A 551 8.91 -0.23 25.28
CA ILE A 551 8.02 -0.61 26.39
C ILE A 551 8.08 0.46 27.50
N ARG A 552 9.27 0.97 27.83
CA ARG A 552 9.42 2.03 28.84
C ARG A 552 8.71 3.32 28.46
N ASN A 553 8.84 3.74 27.20
CA ASN A 553 8.24 4.98 26.72
C ASN A 553 6.70 4.88 26.68
N LYS A 554 6.17 3.73 26.27
CA LYS A 554 4.74 3.55 26.05
C LYS A 554 3.95 3.23 27.33
N TRP A 555 4.55 2.54 28.29
CA TRP A 555 3.84 2.00 29.46
C TRP A 555 4.21 2.75 30.77
N THR A 556 3.89 4.04 30.82
CA THR A 556 4.28 4.94 31.92
C THR A 556 3.28 5.02 33.10
N SER A 557 2.23 4.19 33.18
CA SER A 557 1.30 4.19 34.34
C SER A 557 0.46 2.91 34.47
N LEU A 558 0.20 2.48 35.71
CA LEU A 558 -0.69 1.40 36.23
C LEU A 558 -0.52 -0.03 35.67
N THR A 559 -0.31 -0.23 34.37
CA THR A 559 -0.02 -1.53 33.73
C THR A 559 1.43 -1.99 33.93
N THR A 560 2.30 -1.07 34.36
CA THR A 560 3.74 -1.27 34.57
C THR A 560 4.04 -2.39 35.58
N ARG A 561 3.23 -2.55 36.64
CA ARG A 561 3.47 -3.58 37.67
C ARG A 561 3.42 -5.03 37.15
N ASN A 562 2.51 -5.33 36.22
CA ASN A 562 2.41 -6.67 35.63
C ASN A 562 3.55 -6.92 34.64
N LEU A 563 3.99 -5.88 33.92
CA LEU A 563 5.12 -5.94 32.99
C LEU A 563 6.47 -6.05 33.72
N GLU A 564 6.62 -5.40 34.88
CA GLU A 564 7.76 -5.55 35.80
C GLU A 564 7.88 -7.00 36.30
N GLN A 565 6.78 -7.58 36.78
CA GLN A 565 6.75 -8.97 37.26
C GLN A 565 7.10 -10.00 36.17
N LEU A 566 6.81 -9.69 34.91
CA LEU A 566 7.15 -10.52 33.75
C LEU A 566 8.58 -10.27 33.21
N GLY A 567 9.36 -9.38 33.82
CA GLY A 567 10.71 -9.02 33.35
C GLY A 567 10.71 -8.26 32.01
N MET A 568 9.58 -7.64 31.64
CA MET A 568 9.41 -7.04 30.31
C MET A 568 10.07 -5.67 30.16
N LEU A 569 10.36 -4.97 31.27
CA LEU A 569 10.96 -3.62 31.29
C LEU A 569 12.49 -3.59 31.41
N GLU A 570 13.10 -4.75 31.63
CA GLU A 570 14.54 -4.91 31.76
C GLU A 570 15.14 -5.52 30.48
N LEU A 571 16.41 -5.22 30.21
CA LEU A 571 17.15 -5.95 29.20
C LEU A 571 17.18 -7.41 29.62
N THR A 572 16.74 -8.30 28.74
CA THR A 572 16.82 -9.73 29.00
C THR A 572 18.14 -10.27 28.45
N GLU A 573 18.73 -11.25 29.13
CA GLU A 573 19.81 -12.08 28.58
C GLU A 573 19.25 -13.36 27.91
N ASP A 574 17.95 -13.63 28.06
CA ASP A 574 17.26 -14.77 27.46
C ASP A 574 16.83 -14.42 26.02
N PRO A 575 17.40 -15.08 24.99
CA PRO A 575 17.03 -14.84 23.61
C PRO A 575 15.54 -15.10 23.34
N LYS A 576 14.93 -16.10 23.99
CA LYS A 576 13.52 -16.45 23.80
C LYS A 576 12.58 -15.41 24.41
N LEU A 577 12.94 -14.81 25.54
CA LEU A 577 12.15 -13.73 26.13
C LEU A 577 12.16 -12.49 25.22
N CYS A 578 13.26 -12.22 24.50
CA CYS A 578 13.33 -11.14 23.52
C CYS A 578 12.39 -11.38 22.33
N GLU A 579 12.36 -12.61 21.78
CA GLU A 579 11.39 -12.99 20.74
C GLU A 579 9.95 -12.81 21.22
N ARG A 580 9.66 -13.22 22.47
CA ARG A 580 8.34 -13.07 23.08
C ARG A 580 7.94 -11.60 23.24
N LYS A 581 8.86 -10.73 23.69
CA LYS A 581 8.63 -9.27 23.78
C LYS A 581 8.28 -8.69 22.41
N PHE A 582 9.02 -9.08 21.37
CA PHE A 582 8.80 -8.63 20.00
C PHE A 582 7.38 -8.98 19.52
N MET A 583 6.98 -10.24 19.63
CA MET A 583 5.64 -10.70 19.22
C MET A 583 4.52 -10.01 20.00
N MET A 584 4.67 -9.84 21.31
CA MET A 584 3.69 -9.13 22.15
C MET A 584 3.49 -7.69 21.68
N ILE A 585 4.57 -6.98 21.34
CA ILE A 585 4.48 -5.61 20.83
C ILE A 585 3.82 -5.55 19.46
N MET A 586 4.09 -6.52 18.57
CA MET A 586 3.41 -6.59 17.27
C MET A 586 1.89 -6.75 17.45
N VAL A 587 1.45 -7.68 18.30
CA VAL A 587 0.03 -7.89 18.62
C VAL A 587 -0.60 -6.60 19.15
N GLN A 588 0.05 -5.95 20.12
CA GLN A 588 -0.43 -4.68 20.67
C GLN A 588 -0.52 -3.58 19.60
N SER A 589 0.43 -3.53 18.67
CA SER A 589 0.45 -2.56 17.58
C SER A 589 -0.70 -2.80 16.58
N CYS A 590 -1.10 -4.05 16.34
CA CYS A 590 -2.29 -4.37 15.56
C CYS A 590 -3.57 -3.91 16.28
N ASN A 591 -3.64 -4.11 17.60
CA ASN A 591 -4.78 -3.69 18.41
C ASN A 591 -4.97 -2.17 18.43
N GLU A 592 -3.89 -1.40 18.35
CA GLU A 592 -3.95 0.07 18.22
C GLU A 592 -4.34 0.53 16.81
N ARG A 593 -3.97 -0.23 15.76
CA ARG A 593 -4.30 0.08 14.36
C ARG A 593 -5.57 -0.63 13.86
N ASN A 594 -6.50 -0.94 14.77
CA ASN A 594 -7.65 -1.82 14.53
C ASN A 594 -8.86 -1.16 13.81
N ILE A 595 -8.66 -0.03 13.13
CA ILE A 595 -9.70 0.65 12.35
C ILE A 595 -10.16 -0.21 11.19
N TRP A 596 -9.21 -0.82 10.49
CA TRP A 596 -9.48 -1.68 9.35
C TRP A 596 -9.58 -3.14 9.82
N PRO A 597 -10.70 -3.84 9.53
CA PRO A 597 -10.90 -5.25 9.88
C PRO A 597 -9.73 -6.17 9.54
N VAL A 598 -9.08 -5.99 8.39
CA VAL A 598 -7.89 -6.79 8.01
C VAL A 598 -6.77 -6.72 9.04
N ILE A 599 -6.55 -5.56 9.68
CA ILE A 599 -5.50 -5.38 10.68
C ILE A 599 -5.86 -6.08 11.99
N ARG A 600 -7.15 -6.11 12.35
CA ARG A 600 -7.65 -6.91 13.46
C ARG A 600 -7.42 -8.39 13.22
N SER A 601 -7.76 -8.88 12.03
CA SER A 601 -7.55 -10.28 11.65
C SER A 601 -6.07 -10.67 11.66
N VAL A 602 -5.19 -9.78 11.18
CA VAL A 602 -3.73 -9.92 11.30
C VAL A 602 -3.29 -10.03 12.78
N GLY A 603 -3.86 -9.20 13.66
CA GLY A 603 -3.64 -9.28 15.11
C GLY A 603 -4.01 -10.65 15.69
N THR A 604 -5.18 -11.19 15.33
CA THR A 604 -5.63 -12.54 15.74
C THR A 604 -4.64 -13.61 15.30
N VAL A 605 -4.17 -13.56 14.05
CA VAL A 605 -3.17 -14.51 13.53
C VAL A 605 -1.88 -14.45 14.34
N LEU A 606 -1.40 -13.25 14.69
CA LEU A 606 -0.22 -13.09 15.52
C LEU A 606 -0.43 -13.60 16.95
N GLU A 607 -1.61 -13.42 17.53
CA GLU A 607 -1.99 -13.96 18.84
C GLU A 607 -2.02 -15.50 18.85
N GLU A 608 -2.55 -16.12 17.80
CA GLU A 608 -2.54 -17.58 17.63
C GLU A 608 -1.10 -18.11 17.52
N ILE A 609 -0.25 -17.45 16.74
CA ILE A 609 1.17 -17.81 16.62
C ILE A 609 1.88 -17.63 17.96
N PHE A 610 1.59 -16.54 18.67
CA PHE A 610 2.18 -16.24 19.98
C PHE A 610 1.78 -17.28 21.03
N THR A 611 0.51 -17.67 21.07
CA THR A 611 0.02 -18.67 22.03
C THR A 611 0.43 -20.10 21.67
N GLY A 612 0.59 -20.41 20.38
CA GLY A 612 1.02 -21.72 19.91
C GLY A 612 2.53 -21.97 20.00
N SER A 613 3.34 -20.91 20.02
CA SER A 613 4.82 -21.01 20.01
C SER A 613 5.47 -20.97 21.40
N PHE A 614 4.75 -20.56 22.45
CA PHE A 614 5.30 -20.28 23.78
C PHE A 614 4.57 -20.95 24.94
#